data_AF-A0A0F3GNL3-F1
#
_entry.id   AF-A0A0F3GNL3-F1
#
_cell.length_a   1.000
_cell.length_b   1.000
_cell.length_c   1.000
_cell.angle_alpha   90.00
_cell.angle_beta   90.00
_cell.angle_gamma   90.00
#
_symmetry.space_group_name_H-M   'P 1'
#
loop_
_entity.id
_entity.type
_entity.pdbx_description
1 polymer ?
#
loop_
_entity_poly.entity_id
_entity_poly.type
_entity_poly.pdbx_seq_one_letter_code
_entity_poly.pdbx_strand_id
1 'polypeptide(L)'
;MAGINLSYLGRVFWRASVVRVMPNTPALEQEGMSVVSVNDSVAEGVLNQAIGILDCIGKTLVLPEGFMDAVTALSGSGPAFIAYFVDSMIEAGEGLGLERDTAVMLAIQTLVGTSKLLNSGIPPAALIKMVASPGGTTEAGLNVLNDSGARGIVAQTLTAACQRSLELGKKIGG
;
A
#
# COMPACT_ATOMS: atom_id res chain seq x y z
N MET A 1 -10.63 -8.27 -4.23
CA MET A 1 -12.02 -7.81 -4.44
C MET A 1 -12.46 -7.05 -3.21
N ALA A 2 -12.72 -5.74 -3.33
CA ALA A 2 -13.31 -4.98 -2.23
C ALA A 2 -14.77 -5.40 -2.03
N GLY A 3 -15.22 -5.48 -0.77
CA GLY A 3 -16.63 -5.63 -0.40
C GLY A 3 -17.17 -7.05 -0.16
N ILE A 4 -16.42 -8.12 -0.43
CA ILE A 4 -16.77 -9.48 0.00
C ILE A 4 -16.10 -9.74 1.36
N ASN A 5 -16.87 -9.68 2.44
CA ASN A 5 -16.39 -9.87 3.82
C ASN A 5 -16.65 -11.30 4.33
N LEU A 6 -16.01 -11.66 5.45
CA LEU A 6 -16.16 -12.98 6.07
C LEU A 6 -17.61 -13.31 6.43
N SER A 7 -18.39 -12.33 6.87
CA SER A 7 -19.82 -12.53 7.18
C SER A 7 -20.61 -12.94 5.94
N TYR A 8 -20.37 -12.31 4.79
CA TYR A 8 -20.98 -12.68 3.52
C TYR A 8 -20.52 -14.08 3.08
N LEU A 9 -19.21 -14.34 3.11
CA LEU A 9 -18.66 -15.64 2.74
C LEU A 9 -19.19 -16.78 3.61
N GLY A 10 -19.37 -16.55 4.92
CA GLY A 10 -19.97 -17.53 5.83
C GLY A 10 -21.44 -17.82 5.56
N ARG A 11 -22.19 -16.86 4.99
CA ARG A 11 -23.58 -17.10 4.53
C ARG A 11 -23.63 -17.93 3.26
N VAL A 12 -22.73 -17.66 2.31
CA VAL A 12 -22.68 -18.38 1.02
C VAL A 12 -22.10 -19.79 1.20
N PHE A 13 -21.04 -19.91 2.00
CA PHE A 13 -20.31 -21.16 2.25
C PHE A 13 -20.54 -21.61 3.69
N TRP A 14 -21.71 -22.18 3.94
CA TRP A 14 -22.12 -22.67 5.25
C TRP A 14 -21.12 -23.69 5.83
N ARG A 15 -20.65 -23.45 7.06
CA ARG A 15 -19.69 -24.29 7.81
C ARG A 15 -18.32 -24.48 7.14
N ALA A 16 -17.98 -23.66 6.15
CA ALA A 16 -16.64 -23.70 5.55
C ALA A 16 -15.61 -22.99 6.45
N SER A 17 -14.40 -23.53 6.48
CA SER A 17 -13.21 -22.78 6.92
C SER A 17 -12.89 -21.73 5.86
N VAL A 18 -12.94 -20.46 6.22
CA VAL A 18 -12.76 -19.35 5.26
C VAL A 18 -11.52 -18.55 5.63
N VAL A 19 -10.59 -18.50 4.68
CA VAL A 19 -9.43 -17.60 4.70
C VAL A 19 -9.66 -16.52 3.65
N ARG A 20 -9.93 -15.29 4.09
CA ARG A 20 -10.05 -14.12 3.22
C ARG A 20 -8.68 -13.48 3.06
N VAL A 21 -8.32 -13.15 1.82
CA VAL A 21 -7.05 -12.49 1.50
C VAL A 21 -7.31 -11.19 0.77
N MET A 22 -6.60 -10.13 1.17
CA MET A 22 -6.47 -8.88 0.43
C MET A 22 -5.01 -8.73 -0.04
N PRO A 23 -4.67 -9.21 -1.25
CA PRO A 23 -3.36 -9.00 -1.86
C PRO A 23 -3.30 -7.62 -2.54
N ASN A 24 -2.14 -7.29 -3.10
CA ASN A 24 -1.95 -6.13 -3.97
C ASN A 24 -1.12 -6.48 -5.22
N THR A 25 -1.07 -5.54 -6.16
CA THR A 25 -0.45 -5.77 -7.49
C THR A 25 1.06 -6.03 -7.50
N PRO A 26 1.89 -5.50 -6.57
CA PRO A 26 3.31 -5.86 -6.46
C PRO A 26 3.60 -7.36 -6.29
N ALA A 27 2.60 -8.19 -5.97
CA ALA A 27 2.73 -9.63 -5.95
C ALA A 27 3.22 -10.23 -7.30
N LEU A 28 2.99 -9.54 -8.42
CA LEU A 28 3.53 -9.92 -9.73
C LEU A 28 5.06 -9.88 -9.80
N GLU A 29 5.68 -9.07 -8.94
CA GLU A 29 7.13 -8.90 -8.83
C GLU A 29 7.67 -9.50 -7.52
N GLN A 30 6.91 -10.41 -6.88
CA GLN A 30 7.26 -11.06 -5.61
C GLN A 30 7.44 -10.10 -4.41
N GLU A 31 7.00 -8.84 -4.55
CA GLU A 31 7.07 -7.79 -3.53
C GLU A 31 5.67 -7.42 -3.04
N GLY A 32 4.75 -8.39 -3.08
CA GLY A 32 3.37 -8.22 -2.66
C GLY A 32 3.20 -7.99 -1.16
N MET A 33 2.06 -7.42 -0.80
CA MET A 33 1.55 -7.36 0.57
C MET A 33 0.18 -8.03 0.59
N SER A 34 0.09 -9.18 1.25
CA SER A 34 -1.15 -9.92 1.45
C SER A 34 -1.60 -9.81 2.90
N VAL A 35 -2.82 -9.34 3.12
CA VAL A 35 -3.42 -9.37 4.46
C VAL A 35 -4.50 -10.43 4.52
N VAL A 36 -4.40 -11.28 5.55
CA VAL A 36 -5.29 -12.40 5.78
C VAL A 36 -6.20 -12.12 6.96
N SER A 37 -7.47 -12.48 6.80
CA SER A 37 -8.42 -12.61 7.91
C SER A 37 -9.16 -13.95 7.81
N VAL A 38 -9.53 -14.53 8.95
CA VAL A 38 -10.12 -15.88 9.02
C VAL A 38 -11.39 -15.90 9.85
N ASN A 39 -12.28 -16.85 9.56
CA ASN A 39 -13.39 -17.16 10.46
C ASN A 39 -12.95 -18.15 11.56
N ASP A 40 -13.79 -18.31 12.59
CA ASP A 40 -13.51 -19.16 13.75
C ASP A 40 -13.38 -20.66 13.41
N SER A 41 -13.77 -21.06 12.20
CA SER A 41 -13.71 -22.44 11.72
C SER A 41 -12.36 -22.79 11.06
N VAL A 42 -11.43 -21.85 10.92
CA VAL A 42 -10.10 -22.12 10.34
C VAL A 42 -9.18 -22.72 11.41
N ALA A 43 -8.72 -23.94 11.16
CA ALA A 43 -7.65 -24.53 11.95
C ALA A 43 -6.31 -23.83 11.68
N GLU A 44 -5.46 -23.72 12.70
CA GLU A 44 -4.15 -23.06 12.60
C GLU A 44 -3.27 -23.62 11.47
N GLY A 45 -3.28 -24.95 11.27
CA GLY A 45 -2.55 -25.58 10.17
C GLY A 45 -2.99 -25.11 8.78
N VAL A 46 -4.28 -24.82 8.58
CA VAL A 46 -4.81 -24.29 7.31
C VAL A 46 -4.40 -22.84 7.12
N LEU A 47 -4.44 -22.04 8.18
CA LEU A 47 -3.95 -20.66 8.14
C LEU A 47 -2.46 -20.61 7.79
N ASN A 48 -1.64 -21.45 8.41
CA ASN A 48 -0.20 -21.51 8.14
C ASN A 48 0.12 -21.95 6.70
N GLN A 49 -0.67 -22.88 6.14
CA GLN A 49 -0.54 -23.24 4.72
C GLN A 49 -0.88 -22.07 3.79
N ALA A 50 -1.96 -21.34 4.07
CA ALA A 50 -2.33 -20.17 3.30
C ALA A 50 -1.25 -19.07 3.37
N ILE A 51 -0.69 -18.81 4.56
CA ILE A 51 0.43 -17.88 4.75
C ILE A 51 1.64 -18.32 3.92
N GLY A 52 2.03 -19.60 4.00
CA GLY A 52 3.18 -20.11 3.24
C GLY A 52 3.05 -19.96 1.72
N ILE A 53 1.83 -20.11 1.19
CA ILE A 53 1.53 -19.85 -0.23
C ILE A 53 1.69 -18.37 -0.57
N LEU A 54 1.17 -17.48 0.27
CA LEU A 54 1.18 -16.04 0.04
C LEU A 54 2.58 -15.42 0.23
N ASP A 55 3.40 -15.99 1.12
CA ASP A 55 4.78 -15.57 1.32
C ASP A 55 5.69 -15.89 0.12
N CYS A 56 5.24 -16.76 -0.80
CA CYS A 56 5.96 -17.00 -2.07
C CYS A 56 5.88 -15.81 -3.05
N ILE A 57 4.97 -14.86 -2.82
CA ILE A 57 4.73 -13.70 -3.69
C ILE A 57 4.86 -12.37 -2.94
N GLY A 58 5.44 -12.37 -1.74
CA GLY A 58 5.67 -11.17 -0.95
C GLY A 58 5.59 -11.43 0.55
N LYS A 59 5.01 -10.49 1.29
CA LYS A 59 4.83 -10.58 2.74
C LYS A 59 3.36 -10.76 3.10
N THR A 60 3.12 -11.58 4.13
CA THR A 60 1.78 -11.80 4.68
C THR A 60 1.64 -11.22 6.08
N LEU A 61 0.49 -10.60 6.36
CA LEU A 61 0.07 -10.20 7.71
C LEU A 61 -1.30 -10.78 8.02
N VAL A 62 -1.51 -11.23 9.26
CA VAL A 62 -2.82 -11.66 9.75
C VAL A 62 -3.42 -10.52 10.57
N LEU A 63 -4.62 -10.05 10.20
CA LEU A 63 -5.33 -8.99 10.91
C LEU A 63 -6.81 -9.34 11.11
N PRO A 64 -7.44 -8.80 12.17
CA PRO A 64 -8.88 -8.87 12.32
C PRO A 64 -9.63 -8.28 11.13
N GLU A 65 -10.78 -8.87 10.79
CA GLU A 65 -11.60 -8.51 9.62
C GLU A 65 -11.97 -7.02 9.59
N GLY A 66 -12.15 -6.40 10.77
CA GLY A 66 -12.48 -4.98 10.90
C GLY A 66 -11.42 -4.01 10.35
N PHE A 67 -10.20 -4.48 10.08
CA PHE A 67 -9.13 -3.66 9.50
C PHE A 67 -9.07 -3.74 7.96
N MET A 68 -9.83 -4.62 7.32
CA MET A 68 -9.65 -4.93 5.90
C MET A 68 -9.94 -3.74 4.96
N ASP A 69 -10.79 -2.81 5.35
CA ASP A 69 -11.04 -1.58 4.58
C ASP A 69 -9.85 -0.60 4.66
N ALA A 70 -9.24 -0.46 5.84
CA ALA A 70 -8.03 0.33 6.03
C ALA A 70 -6.83 -0.28 5.28
N VAL A 71 -6.71 -1.61 5.33
CA VAL A 71 -5.73 -2.37 4.54
C VAL A 71 -5.94 -2.13 3.05
N THR A 72 -7.19 -2.22 2.58
CA THR A 72 -7.53 -1.96 1.18
C THR A 72 -7.09 -0.57 0.76
N ALA A 73 -7.36 0.45 1.58
CA ALA A 73 -6.91 1.81 1.32
C ALA A 73 -5.39 1.95 1.26
N LEU A 74 -4.68 1.32 2.21
CA LEU A 74 -3.24 1.51 2.36
C LEU A 74 -2.41 0.65 1.41
N SER A 75 -2.60 -0.68 1.39
CA SER A 75 -1.77 -1.61 0.61
C SER A 75 -2.43 -2.04 -0.69
N GLY A 76 -3.76 -2.15 -0.73
CA GLY A 76 -4.51 -2.54 -1.93
C GLY A 76 -4.49 -1.45 -3.00
N SER A 77 -4.91 -0.23 -2.62
CA SER A 77 -4.90 0.96 -3.48
C SER A 77 -3.56 1.69 -3.50
N GLY A 78 -2.71 1.45 -2.48
CA GLY A 78 -1.40 2.09 -2.32
C GLY A 78 -0.52 2.12 -3.57
N PRO A 79 -0.36 1.01 -4.33
CA PRO A 79 0.46 1.00 -5.55
C PRO A 79 0.05 2.09 -6.56
N ALA A 80 -1.25 2.37 -6.71
CA ALA A 80 -1.71 3.42 -7.61
C ALA A 80 -1.32 4.82 -7.10
N PHE A 81 -1.38 5.06 -5.79
CA PHE A 81 -0.98 6.34 -5.20
C PHE A 81 0.53 6.56 -5.31
N ILE A 82 1.33 5.52 -5.11
CA ILE A 82 2.78 5.60 -5.31
C ILE A 82 3.11 5.84 -6.79
N ALA A 83 2.45 5.15 -7.72
CA ALA A 83 2.61 5.38 -9.15
C ALA A 83 2.25 6.82 -9.55
N TYR A 84 1.18 7.38 -8.99
CA TYR A 84 0.81 8.79 -9.20
C TYR A 84 1.91 9.76 -8.76
N PHE A 85 2.53 9.53 -7.60
CA PHE A 85 3.66 10.36 -7.14
C PHE A 85 4.87 10.24 -8.06
N VAL A 86 5.20 9.02 -8.52
CA VAL A 86 6.31 8.81 -9.47
C VAL A 86 6.03 9.50 -10.80
N ASP A 87 4.81 9.39 -11.32
CA ASP A 87 4.43 10.04 -12.58
C ASP A 87 4.49 11.57 -12.45
N SER A 88 4.03 12.12 -11.32
CA SER A 88 4.17 13.55 -11.00
C SER A 88 5.63 14.01 -10.92
N MET A 89 6.54 13.16 -10.39
CA MET A 89 7.97 13.45 -10.35
C MET A 89 8.58 13.50 -11.76
N ILE A 90 8.14 12.61 -12.64
CA ILE A 90 8.59 12.58 -14.04
C ILE A 90 8.15 13.87 -14.74
N GLU A 91 6.85 14.21 -14.68
CA GLU A 91 6.32 15.43 -15.29
C GLU A 91 7.05 16.68 -14.79
N ALA A 92 7.30 16.76 -13.49
CA ALA A 92 8.07 17.86 -12.90
C ALA A 92 9.53 17.88 -13.40
N GLY A 93 10.17 16.72 -13.55
CA GLY A 93 11.52 16.58 -14.11
C GLY A 93 11.62 17.08 -15.54
N GLU A 94 10.62 16.78 -16.38
CA GLU A 94 10.50 17.32 -17.74
C GLU A 94 10.34 18.84 -17.72
N GLY A 95 9.52 19.36 -16.81
CA GLY A 95 9.36 20.81 -16.59
C GLY A 95 10.66 21.51 -16.17
N LEU A 96 11.61 20.77 -15.59
CA LEU A 96 12.96 21.25 -15.26
C LEU A 96 13.97 21.09 -16.42
N GLY A 97 13.52 20.58 -17.57
CA GLY A 97 14.30 20.47 -18.80
C GLY A 97 14.94 19.09 -19.04
N LEU A 98 14.55 18.05 -18.28
CA LEU A 98 14.99 16.68 -18.57
C LEU A 98 14.21 16.09 -19.75
N GLU A 99 14.88 15.27 -20.56
CA GLU A 99 14.17 14.41 -21.51
C GLU A 99 13.33 13.36 -20.77
N ARG A 100 12.15 12.99 -21.31
CA ARG A 100 11.21 12.05 -20.69
C ARG A 100 11.88 10.78 -20.20
N ASP A 101 12.68 10.13 -21.05
CA ASP A 101 13.32 8.85 -20.73
C ASP A 101 14.32 9.00 -19.57
N THR A 102 15.01 10.13 -19.49
CA THR A 102 15.90 10.45 -18.36
C THR A 102 15.10 10.68 -17.08
N ALA A 103 14.00 11.44 -17.14
CA ALA A 103 13.12 11.67 -15.99
C ALA A 103 12.51 10.37 -15.46
N VAL A 104 12.06 9.47 -16.35
CA VAL A 104 11.59 8.11 -16.02
C VAL A 104 12.64 7.34 -15.24
N MET A 105 13.84 7.24 -15.81
CA MET A 105 14.92 6.45 -15.23
C MET A 105 15.28 6.95 -13.84
N LEU A 106 15.39 8.27 -13.67
CA LEU A 106 15.68 8.90 -12.39
C LEU A 106 14.57 8.64 -11.37
N ALA A 107 13.31 8.91 -11.70
CA ALA A 107 12.20 8.77 -10.76
C ALA A 107 11.99 7.33 -10.29
N ILE A 108 12.01 6.36 -11.22
CA ILE A 108 11.84 4.93 -10.90
C ILE A 108 13.02 4.44 -10.05
N GLN A 109 14.26 4.74 -10.44
CA GLN A 109 15.44 4.28 -9.71
C GLN A 109 15.52 4.91 -8.31
N THR A 110 15.11 6.17 -8.16
CA THR A 110 14.98 6.83 -6.85
C THR A 110 13.94 6.14 -5.98
N LEU A 111 12.79 5.76 -6.52
CA LEU A 111 11.78 4.98 -5.77
C LEU A 111 12.36 3.63 -5.31
N VAL A 112 12.98 2.88 -6.21
CA VAL A 112 13.56 1.55 -5.92
C VAL A 112 14.65 1.62 -4.86
N GLY A 113 15.55 2.59 -4.95
CA GLY A 113 16.60 2.78 -3.95
C GLY A 113 16.03 3.17 -2.57
N THR A 114 15.08 4.10 -2.56
CA THR A 114 14.44 4.58 -1.33
C THR A 114 13.64 3.47 -0.64
N SER A 115 12.88 2.67 -1.39
CA SER A 115 12.11 1.56 -0.83
C SER A 115 13.02 0.50 -0.20
N LYS A 116 14.17 0.19 -0.82
CA LYS A 116 15.17 -0.73 -0.26
C LYS A 116 15.76 -0.22 1.06
N LEU A 117 16.09 1.07 1.16
CA LEU A 117 16.59 1.68 2.41
C LEU A 117 15.55 1.63 3.53
N LEU A 118 14.28 1.88 3.21
CA LEU A 118 13.20 1.76 4.19
C LEU A 118 13.00 0.30 4.62
N ASN A 119 13.05 -0.64 3.67
CA ASN A 119 12.90 -2.07 3.95
C ASN A 119 14.10 -2.65 4.73
N SER A 120 15.28 -2.03 4.66
CA SER A 120 16.43 -2.40 5.52
C SER A 120 16.29 -1.92 6.96
N GLY A 121 15.15 -1.30 7.33
CA GLY A 121 14.82 -0.91 8.70
C GLY A 121 15.14 0.54 9.04
N ILE A 122 15.59 1.37 8.09
CA ILE A 122 15.79 2.80 8.33
C ILE A 122 14.41 3.47 8.48
N PRO A 123 14.11 4.13 9.62
CA PRO A 123 12.84 4.81 9.79
C PRO A 123 12.68 5.96 8.77
N PRO A 124 11.47 6.22 8.22
CA PRO A 124 11.28 7.30 7.25
C PRO A 124 11.78 8.67 7.71
N ALA A 125 11.51 9.04 8.97
CA ALA A 125 11.99 10.31 9.52
C ALA A 125 13.52 10.39 9.63
N ALA A 126 14.19 9.25 9.83
CA ALA A 126 15.65 9.19 9.84
C ALA A 126 16.20 9.31 8.42
N LEU A 127 15.62 8.59 7.46
CA LEU A 127 16.04 8.68 6.06
C LEU A 127 15.92 10.11 5.53
N ILE A 128 14.80 10.80 5.80
CA ILE A 128 14.59 12.20 5.43
C ILE A 128 15.72 13.09 5.99
N LYS A 129 16.07 12.92 7.27
CA LYS A 129 17.15 13.70 7.91
C LYS A 129 18.52 13.39 7.32
N MET A 130 18.79 12.15 6.94
CA MET A 130 20.07 11.75 6.33
C MET A 130 20.31 12.43 4.98
N VAL A 131 19.26 12.68 4.20
CA VAL A 131 19.38 13.29 2.86
C VAL A 131 19.15 14.81 2.84
N ALA A 132 18.65 15.37 3.94
CA ALA A 132 18.40 16.80 4.08
C ALA A 132 19.58 17.50 4.76
N SER A 133 20.54 17.98 3.95
CA SER A 133 21.59 18.87 4.44
C SER A 133 21.02 20.27 4.75
N PRO A 134 21.44 20.94 5.85
CA PRO A 134 21.03 22.30 6.15
C PRO A 134 21.33 23.27 5.00
N GLY A 135 20.36 24.08 4.59
CA GLY A 135 20.45 25.01 3.47
C GLY A 135 20.49 24.34 2.08
N GLY A 136 20.30 23.03 2.01
CA GLY A 136 20.40 22.26 0.77
C GLY A 136 19.12 22.21 -0.07
N THR A 137 19.23 21.62 -1.26
CA THR A 137 18.11 21.45 -2.20
C THR A 137 16.98 20.60 -1.61
N THR A 138 17.32 19.54 -0.88
CA THR A 138 16.34 18.67 -0.20
C THR A 138 15.54 19.43 0.85
N GLU A 139 16.17 20.29 1.65
CA GLU A 139 15.48 21.08 2.67
C GLU A 139 14.50 22.07 2.02
N ALA A 140 14.92 22.74 0.95
CA ALA A 140 14.04 23.63 0.18
C ALA A 140 12.81 22.90 -0.36
N GLY A 141 12.97 21.69 -0.92
CA GLY A 141 11.85 20.87 -1.38
C GLY A 141 10.94 20.37 -0.24
N LEU A 142 11.53 19.96 0.89
CA LEU A 142 10.76 19.52 2.07
C LEU A 142 9.92 20.65 2.66
N ASN A 143 10.41 21.89 2.65
CA ASN A 143 9.65 23.05 3.10
C ASN A 143 8.37 23.24 2.27
N VAL A 144 8.45 23.11 0.94
CA VAL A 144 7.27 23.15 0.06
C VAL A 144 6.27 22.04 0.42
N LEU A 145 6.74 20.82 0.68
CA LEU A 145 5.85 19.71 1.08
C LEU A 145 5.19 19.95 2.44
N ASN A 146 5.89 20.56 3.39
CA ASN A 146 5.35 20.88 4.71
C ASN A 146 4.29 22.00 4.63
N ASP A 147 4.57 23.05 3.85
CA ASP A 147 3.71 24.23 3.75
C ASP A 147 2.47 24.00 2.87
N SER A 148 2.55 23.07 1.91
CA SER A 148 1.44 22.71 1.02
C SER A 148 0.36 21.84 1.67
N GLY A 149 0.54 21.39 2.91
CA GLY A 149 -0.39 20.48 3.56
C GLY A 149 -0.37 19.06 2.97
N ALA A 150 0.73 18.65 2.34
CA ALA A 150 0.86 17.35 1.65
C ALA A 150 0.46 16.15 2.54
N ARG A 151 0.81 16.19 3.84
CA ARG A 151 0.40 15.16 4.81
C ARG A 151 -1.13 15.06 4.95
N GLY A 152 -1.81 16.20 4.92
CA GLY A 152 -3.27 16.27 4.95
C GLY A 152 -3.89 15.66 3.70
N ILE A 153 -3.31 15.92 2.53
CA ILE A 153 -3.75 15.30 1.26
C ILE A 153 -3.61 13.79 1.33
N VAL A 154 -2.46 13.27 1.76
CA VAL A 154 -2.25 11.81 1.92
C VAL A 154 -3.29 11.19 2.86
N ALA A 155 -3.56 11.83 4.00
CA ALA A 155 -4.59 11.35 4.93
C ALA A 155 -5.99 11.33 4.31
N GLN A 156 -6.35 12.37 3.55
CA GLN A 156 -7.63 12.44 2.83
C GLN A 156 -7.74 11.38 1.75
N THR A 157 -6.68 11.14 0.96
CA THR A 157 -6.63 10.10 -0.07
C THR A 157 -6.91 8.71 0.52
N LEU A 158 -6.22 8.36 1.61
CA LEU A 158 -6.42 7.06 2.27
C LEU A 158 -7.80 6.96 2.92
N THR A 159 -8.28 8.04 3.53
CA THR A 159 -9.62 8.07 4.14
C THR A 159 -10.72 7.88 3.09
N ALA A 160 -10.61 8.55 1.93
CA ALA A 160 -11.55 8.41 0.83
C ALA A 160 -11.55 6.98 0.27
N ALA A 161 -10.38 6.37 0.09
CA ALA A 161 -10.26 4.98 -0.36
C ALA A 161 -10.88 3.99 0.64
N CYS A 162 -10.65 4.19 1.94
CA CYS A 162 -11.22 3.38 3.01
C CYS A 162 -12.75 3.49 3.04
N GLN A 163 -13.26 4.72 3.00
CA GLN A 163 -14.70 4.99 2.96
C GLN A 163 -15.35 4.34 1.74
N ARG A 164 -14.70 4.41 0.58
CA ARG A 164 -15.19 3.75 -0.63
C ARG A 164 -15.23 2.23 -0.50
N SER A 165 -14.21 1.62 0.13
CA SER A 165 -14.21 0.18 0.42
C SER A 165 -15.41 -0.23 1.28
N LEU A 166 -15.68 0.55 2.35
CA LEU A 166 -16.83 0.35 3.24
C LEU A 166 -18.17 0.43 2.49
N GLU A 167 -18.33 1.42 1.60
CA GLU A 167 -19.54 1.57 0.77
C GLU A 167 -19.78 0.37 -0.14
N LEU A 168 -18.72 -0.12 -0.78
CA LEU A 168 -18.80 -1.29 -1.66
C LEU A 168 -19.17 -2.55 -0.86
N GLY A 169 -18.65 -2.71 0.36
CA GLY A 169 -19.01 -3.81 1.25
C GLY A 169 -20.47 -3.82 1.68
N LYS A 170 -21.06 -2.64 1.91
CA LYS A 170 -22.49 -2.52 2.26
C LYS A 170 -23.41 -2.95 1.11
N LYS A 171 -23.04 -2.68 -0.15
CA LYS A 171 -23.85 -3.06 -1.33
C LYS A 171 -23.91 -4.56 -1.58
N ILE A 172 -22.86 -5.30 -1.22
CA ILE A 172 -22.76 -6.75 -1.41
C ILE A 172 -23.36 -7.51 -0.22
N GLY A 173 -23.32 -6.90 0.97
CA GLY A 173 -23.80 -7.50 2.20
C GLY A 173 -25.30 -7.37 2.47
N GLY A 174 -26.00 -6.48 1.75
CA GLY A 174 -27.46 -6.28 1.81
C GLY A 174 -28.25 -7.22 0.93
#